data_AF-A0A932HLK1-F1
#
_entry.id   AF-A0A932HLK1-F1
#
_cell.length_a   1.000
_cell.length_b   1.000
_cell.length_c   1.000
_cell.angle_alpha   90.00
_cell.angle_beta   90.00
_cell.angle_gamma   90.00
#
_symmetry.space_group_name_H-M   'P 1'
#
loop_
_entity.id
_entity.type
_entity.pdbx_description
1 polymer ?
#
loop_
_entity_poly.entity_id
_entity_poly.type
_entity_poly.pdbx_seq_one_letter_code
_entity_poly.pdbx_strand_id
1 'polypeptide(L)'
;MRESLQSYMQVGIVHFMAYPECLKGEGPIYDTLTKIVEDDFFSAVEITWIKDPAERQRVKTLLASSHMSVGFGAQPALLTQKLNL
;
A
#
# COMPACT_ATOMS: atom_id res chain seq x y z
N MET A 1 15.45 -21.09 4.18
CA MET A 1 15.71 -20.40 5.47
C MET A 1 15.48 -21.39 6.60
N ARG A 2 16.17 -21.24 7.72
CA ARG A 2 16.00 -22.15 8.89
C ARG A 2 14.92 -21.65 9.86
N GLU A 3 14.64 -20.35 9.83
CA GLU A 3 13.61 -19.67 10.62
C GLU A 3 12.53 -19.04 9.70
N SER A 4 11.58 -18.32 10.30
CA SER A 4 10.58 -17.51 9.58
C SER A 4 11.24 -16.50 8.62
N LEU A 5 10.55 -16.14 7.53
CA LEU A 5 11.04 -15.12 6.60
C LEU A 5 11.30 -13.78 7.32
N GLN A 6 10.44 -13.48 8.27
CA GLN A 6 10.43 -12.27 9.09
C GLN A 6 11.71 -12.12 9.94
N SER A 7 12.44 -13.21 10.23
CA SER A 7 13.75 -13.15 10.90
C SER A 7 14.84 -12.51 10.01
N TYR A 8 14.66 -12.51 8.69
CA TYR A 8 15.69 -12.10 7.73
C TYR A 8 15.29 -10.87 6.91
N MET A 9 13.99 -10.58 6.79
CA MET A 9 13.48 -9.50 5.95
C MET A 9 12.10 -9.02 6.40
N GLN A 10 11.76 -7.79 6.01
CA GLN A 10 10.40 -7.31 6.05
C GLN A 10 9.65 -7.83 4.83
N VAL A 11 8.69 -8.72 5.06
CA VAL A 11 7.81 -9.20 4.00
C VAL A 11 6.73 -8.15 3.76
N GLY A 12 6.53 -7.78 2.50
CA GLY A 12 5.57 -6.74 2.13
C GLY A 12 4.82 -7.03 0.84
N ILE A 13 3.84 -6.19 0.56
CA ILE A 13 2.94 -6.31 -0.59
C ILE A 13 2.78 -4.98 -1.33
N VAL A 14 2.65 -5.05 -2.65
CA VAL A 14 2.34 -3.89 -3.50
C VAL A 14 0.81 -3.79 -3.64
N HIS A 15 0.20 -2.86 -2.90
CA HIS A 15 -1.26 -2.77 -2.75
C HIS A 15 -1.99 -2.67 -4.09
N PHE A 16 -1.55 -1.76 -4.97
CA PHE A 16 -2.21 -1.51 -6.26
C PHE A 16 -1.99 -2.61 -7.31
N MET A 17 -1.08 -3.55 -7.06
CA MET A 17 -0.91 -4.76 -7.90
C MET A 17 -1.80 -5.89 -7.40
N ALA A 18 -2.00 -5.99 -6.08
CA ALA A 18 -2.94 -6.93 -5.47
C ALA A 18 -4.41 -6.52 -5.64
N TYR A 19 -4.67 -5.21 -5.68
CA TYR A 19 -5.98 -4.59 -5.91
C TYR A 19 -5.93 -3.65 -7.13
N PRO A 20 -6.01 -4.19 -8.37
CA PRO A 20 -5.87 -3.41 -9.59
C PRO A 20 -6.90 -2.27 -9.73
N GLU A 21 -8.07 -2.40 -9.12
CA GLU A 21 -9.08 -1.34 -9.03
C GLU A 21 -8.57 -0.08 -8.31
N CYS A 22 -7.55 -0.23 -7.44
CA CYS A 22 -6.93 0.87 -6.71
C CYS A 22 -5.79 1.56 -7.47
N LEU A 23 -5.37 1.02 -8.62
CA LEU A 23 -4.18 1.48 -9.36
C LEU A 23 -4.24 2.96 -9.78
N LYS A 24 -5.44 3.46 -10.09
CA LYS A 24 -5.63 4.85 -10.49
C LYS A 24 -5.86 5.82 -9.31
N GLY A 25 -5.63 5.37 -8.07
CA GLY A 25 -5.83 6.18 -6.88
C GLY A 25 -7.30 6.45 -6.54
N GLU A 26 -8.16 5.52 -6.95
CA GLU A 26 -9.63 5.47 -6.75
C GLU A 26 -10.02 4.08 -6.25
N GLY A 27 -11.30 3.84 -5.97
CA GLY A 27 -11.78 2.54 -5.48
C GLY A 27 -11.72 2.39 -3.96
N PRO A 28 -11.93 1.17 -3.42
CA PRO A 28 -12.06 0.90 -1.99
C PRO A 28 -10.69 0.80 -1.29
N ILE A 29 -9.89 1.88 -1.36
CA ILE A 29 -8.49 1.87 -0.92
C ILE A 29 -8.37 1.62 0.59
N TYR A 30 -9.16 2.30 1.41
CA TYR A 30 -9.14 2.09 2.86
C TYR A 30 -9.51 0.66 3.23
N ASP A 31 -10.59 0.11 2.65
CA ASP A 31 -11.10 -1.22 3.01
C ASP A 31 -10.11 -2.31 2.59
N THR A 32 -9.48 -2.17 1.42
CA THR A 32 -8.48 -3.12 0.91
C THR A 32 -7.16 -3.04 1.66
N LEU A 33 -6.73 -1.85 2.09
CA LEU A 33 -5.56 -1.69 2.96
C LEU A 33 -5.82 -2.21 4.37
N THR A 34 -7.04 -2.07 4.90
CA THR A 34 -7.41 -2.62 6.21
C THR A 34 -7.17 -4.13 6.24
N LYS A 35 -7.58 -4.85 5.18
CA LYS A 35 -7.32 -6.30 5.05
C LYS A 35 -5.83 -6.66 5.06
N ILE A 36 -4.97 -5.81 4.49
CA ILE A 36 -3.51 -6.02 4.49
C ILE A 36 -2.95 -5.74 5.88
N VAL A 37 -3.40 -4.67 6.53
CA VAL A 37 -2.94 -4.25 7.87
C VAL A 37 -3.33 -5.28 8.94
N GLU A 38 -4.48 -5.91 8.79
CA GLU A 38 -4.98 -6.96 9.69
C GLU A 38 -4.31 -8.34 9.45
N ASP A 39 -3.47 -8.47 8.42
CA ASP A 39 -2.74 -9.70 8.12
C ASP A 39 -1.33 -9.66 8.71
N ASP A 40 -1.13 -10.40 9.81
CA ASP A 40 0.13 -10.51 10.55
C ASP A 40 1.31 -11.03 9.70
N PHE A 41 1.06 -11.58 8.51
CA PHE A 41 2.13 -12.01 7.61
C PHE A 41 2.92 -10.82 7.04
N PHE A 42 2.25 -9.70 6.77
CA PHE A 42 2.86 -8.54 6.15
C PHE A 42 3.34 -7.53 7.19
N SER A 43 4.59 -7.12 7.03
CA SER A 43 5.23 -6.06 7.83
C SER A 43 5.44 -4.76 7.04
N ALA A 44 5.14 -4.78 5.74
CA ALA A 44 5.34 -3.64 4.85
C ALA A 44 4.29 -3.58 3.75
N VAL A 45 3.94 -2.38 3.30
CA VAL A 45 3.00 -2.16 2.19
C VAL A 45 3.49 -1.02 1.30
N GLU A 46 3.42 -1.21 -0.01
CA GLU A 46 3.63 -0.15 -0.98
C GLU A 46 2.27 0.37 -1.47
N ILE A 47 2.00 1.65 -1.25
CA ILE A 47 0.80 2.35 -1.73
C ILE A 47 1.16 3.25 -2.91
N THR A 48 0.15 3.72 -3.64
CA THR A 48 0.34 4.75 -4.67
C THR A 48 -0.48 6.00 -4.33
N TRP A 49 -0.58 6.94 -5.27
CA TRP A 49 -1.38 8.15 -5.10
C TRP A 49 -2.84 7.82 -4.71
N ILE A 50 -3.41 8.66 -3.86
CA ILE A 50 -4.82 8.59 -3.47
C ILE A 50 -5.41 9.95 -3.81
N LYS A 51 -6.35 9.97 -4.76
CA LYS A 51 -6.86 11.23 -5.33
C LYS A 51 -7.74 11.97 -4.34
N ASP A 52 -8.69 11.28 -3.73
CA ASP A 52 -9.59 11.85 -2.75
C ASP A 52 -8.83 12.22 -1.46
N PRO A 53 -8.79 13.52 -1.08
CA PRO A 53 -8.14 13.95 0.16
C PRO A 53 -8.74 13.32 1.42
N ALA A 54 -10.05 13.07 1.46
CA ALA A 54 -10.71 12.49 2.62
C ALA A 54 -10.29 11.02 2.80
N GLU A 55 -10.33 10.24 1.72
CA GLU A 55 -9.85 8.86 1.71
C GLU A 55 -8.36 8.78 2.05
N ARG A 56 -7.54 9.69 1.49
CA ARG A 56 -6.10 9.76 1.80
C ARG A 56 -5.85 10.02 3.29
N GLN A 57 -6.65 10.86 3.94
CA GLN A 57 -6.53 11.11 5.37
C GLN A 57 -6.90 9.89 6.21
N ARG A 58 -7.95 9.13 5.81
CA ARG A 58 -8.33 7.88 6.47
C ARG A 58 -7.22 6.84 6.37
N VAL A 59 -6.66 6.65 5.17
CA VAL A 59 -5.55 5.72 4.91
C VAL A 59 -4.30 6.12 5.69
N LYS A 60 -3.97 7.42 5.75
CA LYS A 60 -2.85 7.92 6.56
C LYS A 60 -3.01 7.54 8.03
N THR A 61 -4.21 7.71 8.59
CA THR A 61 -4.48 7.34 9.98
C THR A 61 -4.33 5.83 10.20
N LEU A 62 -4.90 5.01 9.33
CA LEU A 62 -4.79 3.54 9.38
C LEU A 62 -3.31 3.09 9.39
N LEU A 63 -2.53 3.56 8.42
CA LEU A 63 -1.13 3.16 8.28
C LEU A 63 -0.27 3.68 9.44
N ALA A 64 -0.54 4.87 9.97
CA ALA A 64 0.17 5.41 11.13
C ALA A 64 -0.02 4.56 12.40
N SER A 65 -1.17 3.87 12.54
CA SER A 65 -1.44 2.94 13.65
C SER A 65 -1.02 1.49 13.38
N SER A 66 -0.63 1.15 12.15
CA SER A 66 -0.41 -0.25 11.72
C SER A 66 0.95 -0.84 12.13
N HIS A 67 1.92 0.02 12.50
CA HIS A 67 3.33 -0.37 12.66
C HIS A 67 4.01 -0.96 11.40
N MET A 68 3.35 -0.92 10.24
CA MET A 68 3.93 -1.38 8.97
C MET A 68 4.91 -0.36 8.40
N SER A 69 5.95 -0.84 7.71
CA SER A 69 6.75 0.00 6.82
C SER A 69 5.93 0.39 5.59
N VAL A 70 5.86 1.68 5.26
CA VAL A 70 5.07 2.18 4.12
C VAL A 70 5.99 2.68 3.01
N GLY A 71 5.88 2.09 1.82
CA GLY A 71 6.51 2.53 0.58
C GLY A 71 5.55 3.31 -0.31
N PHE A 72 6.08 4.15 -1.20
CA PHE A 72 5.30 4.87 -2.21
C PHE A 72 5.70 4.48 -3.63
N GLY A 73 4.80 3.83 -4.34
CA GLY A 73 4.92 3.51 -5.76
C GLY A 73 4.49 4.69 -6.62
N ALA A 74 5.47 5.38 -7.22
CA ALA A 74 5.22 6.48 -8.13
C ALA A 74 4.76 6.02 -9.53
N GLN A 75 5.03 4.76 -9.89
CA GLN A 75 4.77 4.21 -11.23
C GLN A 75 3.31 4.40 -11.68
N PRO A 76 2.27 4.06 -10.90
CA PRO A 76 0.89 4.24 -11.35
C PRO A 76 0.56 5.70 -11.65
N ALA A 77 0.99 6.64 -10.80
CA ALA A 77 0.77 8.06 -11.02
C ALA A 77 1.48 8.56 -12.28
N LEU A 78 2.74 8.18 -12.50
CA LEU A 78 3.53 8.62 -13.65
C LEU A 78 2.98 8.07 -14.98
N LEU A 79 2.79 6.75 -15.05
CA LEU A 79 2.43 6.09 -16.31
C LEU A 79 0.99 6.36 -16.72
N THR A 80 0.04 6.37 -15.78
CA THR A 80 -1.38 6.59 -16.11
C THR A 80 -1.66 8.03 -16.57
N GLN A 81 -0.83 8.98 -16.13
CA GLN A 81 -0.91 10.38 -16.53
C GLN A 81 0.04 10.75 -17.68
N LYS A 82 0.83 9.79 -18.19
CA LYS A 82 1.85 10.02 -19.24
C LYS A 82 2.86 11.11 -18.87
N LEU A 83 3.26 11.14 -17.59
CA LEU A 83 4.26 12.07 -17.08
C LEU A 83 5.67 11.53 -17.35
N ASN A 84 6.64 12.44 -17.36
CA ASN A 84 8.07 12.12 -17.45
C ASN A 84 8.78 12.65 -16.19
N LEU A 85 9.81 11.94 -15.73
CA LEU A 85 10.66 12.34 -14.59
C LEU A 85 11.91 13.08 -15.06
#